data_AF-A0A7J9GG55-F1
#
_entry.id   AF-A0A7J9GG55-F1
#
_cell.length_a   1.000
_cell.length_b   1.000
_cell.length_c   1.000
_cell.angle_alpha   90.00
_cell.angle_beta   90.00
_cell.angle_gamma   90.00
#
_symmetry.space_group_name_H-M   'P 1'
#
loop_
_entity.id
_entity.type
_entity.pdbx_description
1 polymer ?
#
loop_
_entity_poly.entity_id
_entity_poly.type
_entity_poly.pdbx_seq_one_letter_code
_entity_poly.pdbx_strand_id
1 'polypeptide(L)'
;MYECGTFVTVDLQFLVDAHICVFEDVSSYGRYLCFNHAITNHEDAIHLARLLTPYSPSPPPSYEEANMIIQQRLSNKKLNKVMVDFESELLLED
;
A
#
# COMPACT_ATOMS: atom_id res chain seq x y z
N MET A 1 -3.48 -5.16 -8.36
CA MET A 1 -2.84 -5.61 -9.62
C MET A 1 -1.73 -6.58 -9.25
N TYR A 2 -1.73 -7.79 -9.83
CA TYR A 2 -0.64 -8.76 -9.66
C TYR A 2 0.28 -8.61 -10.87
N GLU A 3 1.22 -7.67 -10.79
CA GLU A 3 2.21 -7.45 -11.84
C GLU A 3 3.60 -7.69 -11.25
N CYS A 4 4.43 -8.48 -11.95
CA CYS A 4 5.79 -8.85 -11.50
C CYS A 4 5.89 -9.58 -10.14
N GLY A 5 4.83 -10.24 -9.68
CA GLY A 5 4.84 -10.99 -8.41
C GLY A 5 4.72 -10.14 -7.15
N THR A 6 4.61 -8.82 -7.26
CA THR A 6 4.35 -7.93 -6.13
C THR A 6 2.85 -7.71 -6.00
N PHE A 7 2.28 -8.00 -4.83
CA PHE A 7 0.89 -7.68 -4.50
C PHE A 7 0.87 -6.48 -3.55
N VAL A 8 0.02 -5.50 -3.81
CA VAL A 8 -0.11 -4.29 -2.97
C VAL A 8 -1.56 -4.08 -2.60
N THR A 9 -1.80 -3.58 -1.39
CA THR A 9 -3.13 -3.23 -0.88
C THR A 9 -3.17 -1.77 -0.48
N VAL A 10 -4.39 -1.24 -0.47
CA VAL A 10 -4.67 0.13 -0.05
C VAL A 10 -5.81 0.12 0.95
N ASP A 11 -5.63 0.80 2.07
CA ASP A 11 -6.70 1.02 3.03
C ASP A 11 -7.69 2.07 2.49
N LEU A 12 -8.98 1.90 2.80
CA LEU A 12 -10.02 2.79 2.28
C LEU A 12 -9.78 4.24 2.68
N GLN A 13 -9.36 4.49 3.93
CA GLN A 13 -9.07 5.83 4.43
C GLN A 13 -7.94 6.49 3.63
N PHE A 14 -6.83 5.78 3.43
CA PHE A 14 -5.72 6.25 2.61
C PHE A 14 -6.15 6.57 1.17
N LEU A 15 -7.07 5.77 0.60
CA LEU A 15 -7.59 6.02 -0.74
C LEU A 15 -8.39 7.33 -0.81
N VAL A 16 -9.20 7.65 0.21
CA VAL A 16 -9.97 8.89 0.29
C VAL A 16 -9.01 10.09 0.41
N ASP A 17 -8.07 10.02 1.35
CA ASP A 17 -7.10 11.10 1.60
C ASP A 17 -6.25 11.37 0.35
N ALA A 18 -5.80 10.31 -0.33
CA ALA A 18 -5.07 10.42 -1.59
C ALA A 18 -5.86 11.16 -2.69
N HIS A 19 -7.18 10.98 -2.76
CA HIS A 19 -8.01 11.69 -3.74
C HIS A 19 -8.15 13.18 -3.40
N ILE A 20 -8.29 13.51 -2.12
CA ILE A 20 -8.36 14.90 -1.66
C ILE A 20 -7.05 15.62 -1.98
N CYS A 21 -5.92 15.05 -1.56
CA CYS A 21 -4.59 15.65 -1.76
C CYS A 21 -4.28 15.91 -3.24
N VAL A 22 -4.58 14.95 -4.13
CA VAL A 22 -4.32 15.08 -5.57
C VAL A 22 -5.27 16.08 -6.24
N PHE A 23 -6.48 16.26 -5.71
CA PHE A 23 -7.43 17.22 -6.24
C PHE A 23 -7.09 18.66 -5.84
N GLU A 24 -6.58 18.87 -4.62
CA GLU A 24 -6.29 20.19 -4.07
C GLU A 24 -4.94 20.75 -4.55
N ASP A 25 -3.95 19.89 -4.77
CA ASP A 25 -2.66 20.31 -5.31
C ASP A 25 -2.77 20.74 -6.79
N VAL A 26 -2.64 22.05 -7.04
CA VAL A 26 -2.68 22.63 -8.40
C VAL A 26 -1.56 22.13 -9.32
N SER A 27 -0.50 21.55 -8.75
CA SER A 27 0.62 20.98 -9.50
C SER A 27 0.44 19.50 -9.84
N SER A 28 -0.66 18.88 -9.40
CA SER A 28 -0.93 17.47 -9.65
C SER A 28 -1.37 17.19 -11.08
N TYR A 29 -0.75 16.18 -11.71
CA TYR A 29 -1.04 15.80 -13.10
C TYR A 29 -0.78 14.33 -13.37
N GLY A 30 -1.49 13.74 -14.34
CA GLY A 30 -1.28 12.37 -14.78
C GLY A 30 -1.79 11.32 -13.78
N ARG A 31 -1.14 10.15 -13.74
CA ARG A 31 -1.57 9.00 -12.89
C ARG A 31 -0.73 8.91 -11.62
N TYR A 32 -1.35 8.39 -10.56
CA TYR A 32 -0.74 8.11 -9.26
C TYR A 32 -0.99 6.65 -8.89
N LEU A 33 0.04 6.00 -8.36
CA LEU A 33 -0.08 4.64 -7.86
C LEU A 33 -0.39 4.70 -6.36
N CYS A 34 -1.61 4.29 -5.98
CA CYS A 34 -2.14 4.41 -4.62
C CYS A 34 -2.13 3.05 -3.91
N PHE A 35 -1.21 2.90 -2.96
CA PHE A 35 -1.12 1.77 -2.04
C PHE A 35 -0.37 2.22 -0.80
N ASN A 36 -0.65 1.60 0.35
CA ASN A 36 0.05 1.85 1.61
C ASN A 36 0.67 0.57 2.21
N HIS A 37 0.34 -0.61 1.66
CA HIS A 37 0.96 -1.88 2.05
C HIS A 37 1.43 -2.65 0.82
N ALA A 38 2.65 -3.20 0.90
CA ALA A 38 3.21 -4.09 -0.10
C ALA A 38 3.41 -5.48 0.52
N ILE A 39 2.85 -6.50 -0.12
CA ILE A 39 3.00 -7.90 0.26
C ILE A 39 4.22 -8.42 -0.48
N THR A 40 5.33 -8.53 0.25
CA THR A 40 6.65 -8.84 -0.31
C THR A 40 7.19 -10.19 0.14
N ASN A 41 6.66 -10.73 1.23
CA ASN A 41 7.06 -12.01 1.77
C ASN A 41 5.85 -12.88 2.11
N HIS A 42 6.10 -14.13 2.46
CA HIS A 42 5.06 -15.09 2.80
C HIS A 42 4.28 -14.71 4.07
N GLU A 43 4.94 -14.08 5.04
CA GLU A 43 4.33 -13.66 6.30
C GLU A 43 3.30 -12.54 6.09
N ASP A 44 3.63 -11.54 5.26
CA ASP A 44 2.71 -10.48 4.83
C ASP A 44 1.45 -11.08 4.19
N ALA A 45 1.63 -12.11 3.36
CA ALA A 45 0.52 -12.79 2.67
C ALA A 45 -0.37 -13.57 3.64
N ILE A 46 0.22 -14.27 4.63
CA ILE A 46 -0.52 -14.92 5.70
C ILE A 46 -1.27 -13.89 6.55
N HIS A 47 -0.62 -12.78 6.90
CA HIS A 47 -1.24 -11.71 7.68
C HIS A 47 -2.46 -11.14 6.96
N LEU A 48 -2.32 -10.84 5.66
CA LEU A 48 -3.43 -10.41 4.83
C LEU A 48 -4.54 -11.47 4.74
N ALA A 49 -4.20 -12.74 4.52
CA ALA A 49 -5.19 -13.81 4.45
C ALA A 49 -5.99 -13.95 5.76
N ARG A 50 -5.32 -13.84 6.92
CA ARG A 50 -5.98 -13.84 8.23
C ARG A 50 -6.88 -12.63 8.43
N LEU A 51 -6.46 -11.45 7.98
CA LEU A 51 -7.29 -10.24 8.04
C LEU A 51 -8.58 -10.40 7.22
N LEU A 52 -8.48 -10.99 6.03
CA LEU A 52 -9.62 -11.19 5.12
C LEU A 52 -10.50 -12.39 5.50
N THR A 53 -9.91 -13.43 6.10
CA THR A 53 -10.58 -14.71 6.42
C THR A 53 -10.20 -15.22 7.82
N PRO A 54 -10.63 -14.54 8.89
CA PRO A 54 -10.19 -14.84 10.26
C PRO A 54 -10.58 -16.24 10.77
N TYR A 55 -11.61 -16.85 10.18
CA TYR A 55 -12.11 -18.18 10.56
C TYR A 55 -11.56 -19.32 9.68
N SER A 56 -10.74 -19.01 8.67
CA SER A 56 -10.15 -20.04 7.83
C SER A 56 -9.00 -20.73 8.57
N PRO A 57 -8.86 -22.07 8.49
CA PRO A 57 -7.68 -22.74 8.98
C PRO A 57 -6.43 -22.15 8.32
N SER A 58 -5.38 -21.91 9.11
CA SER A 58 -4.13 -21.37 8.59
C SER A 58 -3.52 -22.36 7.59
N PRO A 59 -3.03 -21.88 6.43
CA PRO A 59 -2.33 -22.76 5.50
C PRO A 59 -1.14 -23.43 6.19
N PRO A 60 -0.82 -24.71 5.86
CA PRO A 60 0.32 -25.40 6.43
C PRO A 60 1.62 -24.65 6.12
N PRO A 61 2.60 -24.65 7.04
CA PRO A 61 3.87 -23.97 6.80
C PRO A 61 4.59 -24.60 5.60
N SER A 62 4.71 -23.85 4.51
CA SER A 62 5.58 -24.21 3.38
C SER A 62 7.03 -23.96 3.78
N TYR A 63 7.78 -25.05 3.96
CA TYR A 63 9.15 -25.04 4.51
C TYR A 63 10.22 -24.56 3.51
N GLU A 64 9.90 -24.44 2.21
CA GLU A 64 10.87 -24.05 1.16
C GLU A 64 10.79 -22.57 0.73
N GLU A 65 9.68 -21.87 1.00
CA GLU A 65 9.40 -20.54 0.43
C GLU A 65 9.34 -19.41 1.48
N ALA A 66 9.38 -19.74 2.77
CA ALA A 66 9.16 -18.80 3.87
C ALA A 66 10.19 -17.66 3.96
N ASN A 67 11.39 -17.83 3.39
CA ASN A 67 12.47 -16.82 3.42
C ASN A 67 12.65 -16.07 2.09
N MET A 68 11.81 -16.34 1.08
CA MET A 68 11.95 -15.68 -0.22
C MET A 68 11.30 -14.30 -0.18
N ILE A 69 12.12 -13.25 -0.15
CA ILE A 69 11.66 -11.87 -0.25
C ILE A 69 11.51 -11.52 -1.73
N ILE A 70 10.28 -11.22 -2.15
CA ILE A 70 9.98 -10.70 -3.47
C ILE A 70 10.38 -9.22 -3.50
N GLN A 71 11.27 -8.88 -4.43
CA GLN A 71 11.69 -7.48 -4.61
C GLN A 71 10.48 -6.61 -4.97
N GLN A 72 10.21 -5.59 -4.16
CA GLN A 72 9.19 -4.60 -4.45
C GLN A 72 9.62 -3.76 -5.67
N ARG A 73 8.86 -3.86 -6.77
CA ARG A 73 9.10 -3.09 -8.00
C ARG A 73 8.16 -1.89 -8.17
N LEU A 74 7.12 -1.81 -7.35
CA LEU A 74 6.12 -0.75 -7.36
C LEU A 74 6.54 0.41 -6.45
N SER A 75 6.34 1.63 -6.93
CA SER A 75 6.68 2.87 -6.23
C SER A 75 5.49 3.83 -6.23
N ASN A 76 5.05 4.24 -5.04
CA ASN A 76 4.06 5.28 -4.81
C ASN A 76 4.69 6.64 -4.46
N LYS A 77 6.01 6.82 -4.65
CA LYS A 77 6.74 8.05 -4.26
C LYS A 77 6.09 9.34 -4.75
N LYS A 78 5.50 9.33 -5.95
CA LYS A 78 4.81 10.49 -6.51
C LYS A 78 3.59 10.89 -5.68
N LEU A 79 2.81 9.90 -5.22
CA LEU A 79 1.65 10.15 -4.36
C LEU A 79 2.10 10.57 -2.96
N ASN A 80 3.08 9.88 -2.38
CA ASN A 80 3.57 10.20 -1.04
C ASN A 80 4.09 11.63 -0.94
N LYS A 81 4.69 12.17 -2.01
CA LYS A 81 5.11 13.57 -2.04
C LYS A 81 3.92 14.51 -1.82
N VAL A 82 2.85 14.34 -2.60
CA VAL A 82 1.65 15.18 -2.52
C VAL A 82 0.98 15.05 -1.15
N MET A 83 0.93 13.84 -0.58
CA MET A 83 0.29 13.61 0.73
C MET A 83 1.10 14.18 1.92
N VAL A 84 2.43 14.15 1.87
CA VAL A 84 3.28 14.74 2.92
C VAL A 84 3.18 16.26 2.92
N ASP A 85 3.10 16.86 1.72
CA ASP A 85 2.92 18.30 1.58
C ASP A 85 1.56 18.72 2.18
N PHE A 86 0.50 17.93 1.98
CA PHE A 86 -0.83 18.14 2.58
C PHE A 86 -0.85 18.02 4.12
N GLU A 87 -0.27 16.97 4.70
CA GLU A 87 -0.17 16.83 6.16
C GLU A 87 0.61 17.99 6.80
N SER A 88 1.61 18.52 6.09
CA SER A 88 2.42 19.66 6.56
C SER A 88 1.64 20.98 6.56
N GLU A 89 0.71 21.17 5.62
CA GLU A 89 -0.17 22.35 5.58
C GLU A 89 -1.19 22.34 6.73
N LEU A 90 -1.77 21.18 7.06
CA LEU A 90 -2.70 21.04 8.19
C LEU A 90 -2.05 21.37 9.55
N LEU A 91 -0.75 21.11 9.71
CA LEU A 91 -0.01 21.42 10.95
C LEU A 91 0.39 22.90 11.08
N LEU A 92 0.21 23.70 10.02
CA LEU A 92 0.51 25.14 10.02
C LEU A 92 -0.74 26.00 10.24
N GLU A 93 -1.92 25.39 10.30
CA GLU A 93 -3.21 26.06 10.52
C GLU A 93 -3.66 26.07 12.00
N ASP A 94 -2.83 25.57 12.93
CA ASP A 94 -3.04 25.65 14.39
C ASP A 94 -2.33 26.84 15.08
#